data_AF-A0A551YR30-F1
#
_entry.id   AF-A0A551YR30-F1
#
_cell.length_a   1.000
_cell.length_b   1.000
_cell.length_c   1.000
_cell.angle_alpha   90.00
_cell.angle_beta   90.00
_cell.angle_gamma   90.00
#
_symmetry.space_group_name_H-M   'P 1'
#
loop_
_entity.id
_entity.type
_entity.pdbx_description
1 polymer ?
#
loop_
_entity_poly.entity_id
_entity_poly.type
_entity_poly.pdbx_seq_one_letter_code
_entity_poly.pdbx_strand_id
1 'polypeptide(L)' 'MTFSEVVEAIKTLSLGEKEEIQFLLEQFLREEQRDKIYQNYLVAKQNEKEGKLKFSSDTDELMQFLEE' A
#
# COMPACT_ATOMS: atom_id res chain seq x y z
N MET A 1 9.77 11.42 -19.22
CA MET A 1 8.38 11.03 -19.54
C MET A 1 7.47 11.70 -18.53
N THR A 2 6.56 12.56 -18.97
CA THR A 2 5.57 13.24 -18.11
C THR A 2 4.31 12.40 -17.98
N PHE A 3 3.50 12.62 -16.94
CA PHE A 3 2.20 11.95 -16.82
C PHE A 3 1.32 12.18 -18.06
N SER A 4 1.33 13.40 -18.59
CA SER A 4 0.60 13.75 -19.81
C SER A 4 1.09 12.94 -21.02
N GLU A 5 2.39 12.73 -21.19
CA GLU A 5 2.95 11.87 -22.25
C GLU A 5 2.50 10.41 -22.10
N VAL A 6 2.43 9.89 -20.88
CA VAL A 6 1.94 8.52 -20.61
C VAL A 6 0.47 8.39 -20.99
N VAL A 7 -0.37 9.36 -20.59
CA VAL A 7 -1.80 9.36 -20.89
C VAL A 7 -2.04 9.41 -22.40
N GLU A 8 -1.32 10.26 -23.13
CA GLU A 8 -1.44 10.32 -24.59
C GLU A 8 -0.96 9.03 -25.27
N ALA A 9 0.11 8.41 -24.78
CA ALA A 9 0.55 7.10 -25.28
C ALA A 9 -0.53 6.02 -25.07
N ILE A 10 -1.11 5.94 -23.88
CA ILE A 10 -2.17 4.96 -23.56
C ILE A 10 -3.40 5.18 -24.46
N LYS A 11 -3.78 6.43 -24.76
CA LYS A 11 -4.93 6.73 -25.62
C LYS A 11 -4.79 6.11 -27.02
N THR A 12 -3.58 6.12 -27.57
CA THR A 12 -3.30 5.60 -28.94
C THR A 12 -3.33 4.09 -29.06
N LEU A 13 -3.35 3.35 -27.95
CA LEU A 13 -3.35 1.90 -27.94
C LEU A 13 -4.71 1.30 -28.37
N SER A 14 -4.67 0.08 -28.87
CA SER A 14 -5.85 -0.73 -29.13
C SER A 14 -6.59 -1.08 -27.81
N LEU A 15 -7.82 -1.58 -27.93
CA LEU A 15 -8.59 -2.00 -26.75
C LEU A 15 -7.88 -3.10 -25.96
N GLY A 16 -7.36 -4.14 -26.64
CA GLY A 16 -6.70 -5.26 -25.98
C GLY A 16 -5.42 -4.86 -25.25
N GLU A 17 -4.61 -3.96 -25.83
CA GLU A 17 -3.43 -3.41 -25.16
C GLU A 17 -3.80 -2.60 -23.92
N LYS A 18 -4.91 -1.85 -23.96
CA LYS A 18 -5.42 -1.11 -22.79
C LYS A 18 -5.87 -2.06 -21.68
N GLU A 19 -6.58 -3.13 -22.03
CA GLU A 19 -7.02 -4.17 -21.09
C GLU A 19 -5.81 -4.89 -20.45
N GLU A 20 -4.79 -5.22 -21.24
CA GLU A 20 -3.56 -5.84 -20.74
C GLU A 20 -2.78 -4.89 -19.81
N ILE A 21 -2.64 -3.62 -20.18
CA ILE A 21 -2.01 -2.61 -19.31
C ILE A 21 -2.79 -2.44 -18.02
N GLN A 22 -4.13 -2.41 -18.07
CA GLN A 22 -4.95 -2.34 -16.87
C GLN A 22 -4.66 -3.53 -15.95
N PHE A 23 -4.67 -4.75 -16.50
CA PHE A 23 -4.38 -5.96 -15.74
C PHE A 23 -2.99 -5.92 -15.09
N LEU A 24 -1.97 -5.53 -15.84
CA LEU A 24 -0.60 -5.42 -15.33
C LEU A 24 -0.46 -4.34 -14.25
N LEU A 25 -1.08 -3.17 -14.46
CA LEU A 25 -1.05 -2.07 -13.49
C LEU A 25 -1.69 -2.49 -12.16
N GLU A 26 -2.80 -3.22 -12.21
CA GLU A 26 -3.43 -3.78 -11.01
C GLU A 26 -2.50 -4.76 -10.27
N GLN A 27 -1.71 -5.58 -10.98
CA GLN A 27 -0.70 -6.44 -10.34
C GLN A 27 0.37 -5.60 -9.66
N PHE A 28 0.92 -4.60 -10.34
CA PHE A 28 1.99 -3.75 -9.78
C PHE A 28 1.53 -2.99 -8.54
N LEU A 29 0.32 -2.42 -8.57
CA LEU A 29 -0.27 -1.74 -7.41
C LEU A 29 -0.46 -2.69 -6.22
N ARG A 30 -0.82 -3.95 -6.46
CA ARG A 30 -0.91 -4.96 -5.39
C ARG A 30 0.46 -5.23 -4.77
N GLU A 31 1.50 -5.37 -5.58
CA GLU A 31 2.86 -5.61 -5.05
C GLU A 31 3.39 -4.40 -4.28
N GLU A 32 3.15 -3.17 -4.75
CA GLU A 32 3.50 -1.96 -4.00
C GLU A 32 2.79 -1.89 -2.63
N GLN A 33 1.53 -2.30 -2.57
CA GLN A 33 0.80 -2.39 -1.30
C GLN A 33 1.36 -3.49 -0.39
N ARG A 34 1.73 -4.66 -0.94
CA ARG A 34 2.37 -5.74 -0.17
C ARG A 34 3.71 -5.29 0.41
N ASP A 35 4.51 -4.59 -0.38
CA ASP A 35 5.79 -4.05 0.09
C ASP A 35 5.58 -3.06 1.23
N LYS A 36 4.57 -2.19 1.14
CA LYS A 36 4.22 -1.28 2.24
C LYS A 36 3.84 -2.04 3.51
N ILE A 37 3.02 -3.09 3.39
CA ILE A 37 2.65 -3.95 4.53
C ILE A 37 3.91 -4.61 5.13
N TYR A 38 4.81 -5.11 4.29
CA TYR A 38 6.05 -5.74 4.74
C TYR A 38 6.96 -4.75 5.49
N GLN A 39 7.13 -3.53 4.98
CA GLN A 39 7.89 -2.49 5.67
C GLN A 39 7.26 -2.14 7.03
N ASN A 40 5.94 -1.97 7.08
CA ASN A 40 5.21 -1.74 8.33
C ASN A 40 5.43 -2.88 9.33
N TYR A 41 5.41 -4.13 8.87
CA TYR A 41 5.70 -5.30 9.69
C TYR A 41 7.12 -5.27 10.27
N LEU A 42 8.13 -4.93 9.46
CA LEU A 42 9.52 -4.83 9.93
C LEU A 42 9.66 -3.75 11.01
N VAL A 43 9.01 -2.59 10.82
CA VAL A 43 8.98 -1.52 11.82
C VAL A 43 8.28 -1.98 13.10
N ALA A 44 7.11 -2.61 12.99
CA ALA A 44 6.38 -3.13 14.15
C ALA A 44 7.21 -4.15 14.92
N LYS A 45 7.89 -5.08 14.24
CA LYS A 45 8.78 -6.07 14.85
C LYS A 45 9.95 -5.42 15.60
N GLN A 46 10.49 -4.33 15.07
CA GLN A 46 11.54 -3.58 15.77
C GLN A 46 10.99 -2.87 17.01
N ASN A 47 9.83 -2.21 16.90
CA ASN A 47 9.16 -1.57 18.02
C ASN A 47 8.77 -2.56 19.12
N GLU A 48 8.37 -3.78 18.76
CA GLU A 48 8.11 -4.86 19.72
C GLU A 48 9.37 -5.21 20.52
N LYS A 49 10.49 -5.44 19.81
CA LYS A 49 11.79 -5.74 20.44
C LYS A 49 12.26 -4.62 21.36
N GLU A 50 11.96 -3.37 21.01
CA GLU A 50 12.30 -2.19 21.80
C GLU A 50 11.29 -1.89 22.92
N GLY A 51 10.24 -2.70 23.08
CA GLY A 51 9.20 -2.50 24.10
C GLY A 51 8.31 -1.28 23.87
N LYS A 52 8.26 -0.77 22.64
CA LYS A 52 7.49 0.44 22.26
C LYS A 52 6.03 0.15 21.91
N LEU A 53 5.68 -1.10 21.62
CA LEU A 53 4.31 -1.47 21.31
C LEU A 53 3.50 -1.69 22.59
N LYS A 54 2.32 -1.07 22.64
CA LYS A 54 1.30 -1.35 23.65
C LYS A 54 0.19 -2.16 22.98
N PHE A 55 -0.26 -3.22 23.65
CA PHE A 55 -1.36 -4.06 23.19
C PHE A 55 -2.42 -4.11 24.28
N SER A 56 -3.68 -4.09 23.86
CA SER A 56 -4.80 -4.36 24.75
C SER A 56 -5.82 -5.23 24.03
N SER A 57 -6.52 -6.05 24.82
CA SER A 57 -7.72 -6.78 24.39
C SER A 57 -9.00 -6.05 24.77
N ASP A 58 -8.91 -4.92 25.48
CA ASP A 58 -10.03 -4.07 25.86
C ASP A 58 -10.23 -2.98 24.81
N THR A 59 -11.40 -2.98 24.17
CA THR A 59 -11.75 -1.98 23.15
C THR A 59 -11.77 -0.56 23.70
N ASP A 60 -12.17 -0.37 24.97
CA ASP A 60 -12.22 0.96 25.57
C ASP A 60 -10.81 1.53 25.78
N GLU A 61 -9.84 0.68 26.15
CA GLU A 61 -8.43 1.05 26.27
C GLU A 61 -7.80 1.33 24.89
N LEU A 62 -8.15 0.53 23.87
CA LEU A 62 -7.69 0.78 22.50
C LEU A 62 -8.20 2.12 21.94
N MET A 63 -9.44 2.51 22.26
CA MET A 63 -9.99 3.79 21.84
C MET A 63 -9.25 4.96 22.48
N GLN A 64 -8.84 4.85 23.76
CA GLN A 64 -8.03 5.88 24.42
C GLN A 64 -6.68 6.08 23.73
N PHE A 65 -6.04 5.02 23.22
CA PHE A 65 -4.78 5.15 22.47
C PHE A 65 -4.91 5.92 21.15
N LEU A 66 -6.12 6.07 20.61
CA LEU A 66 -6.37 6.84 19.37
C LEU A 66 -6.66 8.33 19.65
N GLU A 67 -6.98 8.68 20.89
CA GLU A 67 -7.32 10.04 21.32
C GLU A 67 -6.12 10.81 21.91
N GLU A 68 -5.02 10.10 22.23
CA GLU A 68 -3.71 10.66 22.59
C GLU A 68 -2.90 11.14 21.35
#